data_AF-A0A7S1J302-F1
#
_entry.id   AF-A0A7S1J302-F1
#
_cell.length_a   1.000
_cell.length_b   1.000
_cell.length_c   1.000
_cell.angle_alpha   90.00
_cell.angle_beta   90.00
_cell.angle_gamma   90.00
#
_symmetry.space_group_name_H-M   'P 1'
#
loop_
_entity.id
_entity.type
_entity.pdbx_description
1 polymer ?
#
loop_
_entity_poly.entity_id
_entity_poly.type
_entity_poly.pdbx_seq_one_letter_code
_entity_poly.pdbx_strand_id
1 'polypeptide(L)'
;VIIVRAGKPTWFKSQTPFRQYDTKTGVAQWERVSKFDRGEVYMVGNSGDFTSISGWHGPDVVYIGDHIFSDLLDANLRHGWLTAGVIREVESEVEVQNTECYQSTLLYAERLQHLIGQPQLHYNDEGRLLKPQIKVARKPAR
;
A
#
# COMPACT_ATOMS: atom_id res chain seq x y z
N VAL A 1 22.09 11.96 -0.40
CA VAL A 1 22.43 10.76 0.40
C VAL A 1 22.00 9.55 -0.39
N ILE A 2 22.84 8.52 -0.52
CA ILE A 2 22.47 7.27 -1.21
C ILE A 2 22.43 6.16 -0.17
N ILE A 3 21.32 5.43 -0.08
CA ILE A 3 21.15 4.32 0.87
C ILE A 3 20.86 3.06 0.07
N VAL A 4 21.69 2.03 0.25
CA VAL A 4 21.56 0.73 -0.41
C VAL A 4 21.21 -0.36 0.60
N ARG A 5 20.57 -1.44 0.14
CA ARG A 5 20.22 -2.60 0.98
C ARG A 5 19.51 -2.21 2.29
N ALA A 6 18.59 -1.24 2.22
CA ALA A 6 17.81 -0.79 3.37
C ALA A 6 17.02 -1.94 4.04
N GLY A 7 16.62 -2.95 3.28
CA GLY A 7 15.84 -4.08 3.83
C GLY A 7 14.39 -3.69 4.12
N LYS A 8 13.75 -2.99 3.17
CA LYS A 8 12.32 -2.71 3.24
C LYS A 8 11.51 -4.03 3.25
N PRO A 9 10.37 -4.10 3.97
CA PRO A 9 9.74 -3.03 4.75
C PRO A 9 10.29 -2.88 6.19
N THR A 10 11.13 -3.82 6.64
CA THR A 10 11.67 -3.85 8.01
C THR A 10 12.42 -2.56 8.39
N TRP A 11 13.01 -1.87 7.42
CA TRP A 11 13.67 -0.57 7.60
C TRP A 11 12.82 0.52 8.28
N PHE A 12 11.49 0.50 8.10
CA PHE A 12 10.57 1.42 8.77
C PHE A 12 10.32 1.07 10.25
N LYS A 13 10.76 -0.11 10.69
CA LYS A 13 10.51 -0.66 12.03
C LYS A 13 11.79 -1.03 12.77
N SER A 14 12.91 -1.13 12.08
CA SER A 14 14.19 -1.58 12.62
C SER A 14 14.84 -0.50 13.47
N GLN A 15 15.82 -0.93 14.26
CA GLN A 15 16.75 -0.07 15.01
C GLN A 15 18.19 -0.31 14.54
N THR A 16 18.36 -0.84 13.32
CA THR A 16 19.68 -1.15 12.79
C THR A 16 20.40 0.14 12.43
N PRO A 17 21.64 0.38 12.90
CA PRO A 17 22.36 1.61 12.60
C PRO A 17 22.82 1.64 11.14
N PHE A 18 23.00 2.85 10.61
CA PHE A 18 23.64 3.05 9.31
C PHE A 18 25.12 2.70 9.36
N ARG A 19 25.61 2.16 8.23
CA ARG A 19 27.03 1.92 7.96
C ARG A 19 27.43 2.61 6.67
N GLN A 20 28.63 3.18 6.62
CA GLN A 20 29.19 3.72 5.39
C GLN A 20 29.64 2.56 4.50
N TYR A 21 29.30 2.63 3.23
CA TYR A 21 29.67 1.65 2.22
C TYR A 21 30.74 2.22 1.31
N ASP A 22 31.93 1.63 1.35
CA ASP A 22 33.01 2.01 0.45
C ASP A 22 32.79 1.33 -0.91
N THR A 23 32.52 2.17 -1.91
CA THR A 23 32.25 1.72 -3.29
C THR A 23 33.49 1.19 -4.01
N LYS A 24 34.71 1.51 -3.53
CA LYS A 24 35.97 1.04 -4.13
C LYS A 24 36.37 -0.33 -3.61
N THR A 25 36.27 -0.54 -2.30
CA THR A 25 36.62 -1.83 -1.67
C THR A 25 35.44 -2.80 -1.64
N GLY A 26 34.21 -2.30 -1.79
CA GLY A 26 32.99 -3.08 -1.69
C GLY A 26 32.63 -3.49 -0.26
N VAL A 27 33.30 -2.92 0.74
CA VAL A 27 33.18 -3.30 2.16
C VAL A 27 32.39 -2.23 2.93
N ALA A 28 31.58 -2.71 3.88
CA ALA A 28 30.89 -1.86 4.83
C ALA A 28 31.80 -1.53 6.02
N GLN A 29 31.93 -0.26 6.35
CA GLN A 29 32.59 0.14 7.58
C GLN A 29 31.76 -0.30 8.80
N TRP A 30 32.46 -0.63 9.89
CA TRP A 30 31.82 -1.08 11.13
C TRP A 30 31.29 0.08 11.97
N GLU A 31 31.82 1.28 11.76
CA GLU A 31 31.45 2.46 12.53
C GLU A 31 30.01 2.89 12.24
N ARG A 32 29.32 3.32 13.31
CA ARG A 32 27.98 3.89 13.20
C ARG A 32 28.09 5.27 12.56
N VAL A 33 27.25 5.50 11.56
CA VAL A 33 27.16 6.80 10.90
C VAL A 33 26.40 7.79 11.79
N SER A 34 27.01 8.96 12.04
CA SER A 34 26.43 10.06 12.81
C SER A 34 26.01 11.26 11.95
N LYS A 35 26.51 11.35 10.72
CA LYS A 35 26.20 12.40 9.74
C LYS A 35 26.18 11.83 8.33
N PHE A 36 25.37 12.43 7.45
CA PHE A 36 25.39 12.11 6.03
C PHE A 36 26.26 13.12 5.27
N ASP A 37 27.31 12.63 4.62
CA ASP A 37 28.22 13.39 3.79
C ASP A 37 27.83 13.26 2.31
N ARG A 38 28.08 14.32 1.53
CA ARG A 38 27.71 14.37 0.11
C ARG A 38 28.66 13.48 -0.70
N GLY A 39 28.08 12.63 -1.56
CA GLY A 39 28.84 11.72 -2.42
C GLY A 39 29.09 10.34 -1.79
N GLU A 40 28.80 10.19 -0.51
CA GLU A 40 28.96 8.92 0.20
C GLU A 40 27.72 8.01 0.06
N VAL A 41 28.00 6.71 0.09
CA VAL A 41 26.98 5.65 0.04
C VAL A 41 26.85 5.02 1.42
N TYR A 42 25.62 4.78 1.83
CA TYR A 42 25.28 4.19 3.12
C TYR A 42 24.50 2.90 2.90
N MET A 43 24.52 2.01 3.88
CA MET A 43 23.76 0.77 3.83
C MET A 43 23.00 0.46 5.11
N VAL A 44 21.95 -0.35 4.95
CA VAL A 44 21.05 -0.78 6.03
C VAL A 44 20.40 0.46 6.67
N GLY A 45 20.58 0.68 7.97
CA GLY A 45 19.97 1.77 8.71
C GLY A 45 18.51 1.55 9.07
N ASN A 46 17.90 2.64 9.50
CA ASN A 46 16.49 2.73 9.81
C ASN A 46 15.96 4.16 9.57
N SER A 47 14.66 4.26 9.41
CA SER A 47 13.92 5.52 9.20
C SER A 47 14.05 6.54 10.35
N GLY A 48 14.17 6.09 11.60
CA GLY A 48 14.35 6.95 12.78
C GLY A 48 15.71 7.64 12.80
N ASP A 49 16.79 6.86 12.61
CA ASP A 49 18.15 7.39 12.44
C ASP A 49 18.22 8.28 11.20
N PHE A 50 17.53 7.93 10.10
CA PHE A 50 17.53 8.75 8.89
C PHE A 50 16.97 10.15 9.18
N THR A 51 15.82 10.22 9.84
CA THR A 51 15.18 11.47 10.27
C THR A 51 16.10 12.24 11.21
N SER A 52 16.72 11.56 12.18
CA SER A 52 17.58 12.19 13.19
C SER A 52 18.89 12.74 12.62
N ILE A 53 19.51 12.02 11.68
CA ILE A 53 20.79 12.39 11.06
C ILE A 53 20.60 13.46 9.99
N SER A 54 19.52 13.37 9.20
CA SER A 54 19.23 14.35 8.14
C SER A 54 18.59 15.63 8.64
N GLY A 55 17.84 15.56 9.76
CA GLY A 55 17.02 16.66 10.25
C GLY A 55 15.74 16.92 9.43
N TRP A 56 15.40 16.04 8.48
CA TRP A 56 14.19 16.17 7.68
C TRP A 56 13.01 15.51 8.38
N HIS A 57 11.90 16.24 8.53
CA HIS A 57 10.75 15.78 9.31
C HIS A 57 9.46 15.83 8.50
N GLY A 58 8.61 14.80 8.69
CA GLY A 58 7.25 14.77 8.15
C GLY A 58 7.16 15.20 6.68
N PRO A 59 6.51 16.35 6.39
CA PRO A 59 6.27 16.82 5.02
C PRO A 59 7.53 17.22 4.25
N ASP A 60 8.69 17.37 4.91
CA ASP A 60 9.97 17.62 4.24
C ASP A 60 10.44 16.41 3.42
N VAL A 61 9.86 15.23 3.66
CA VAL A 61 10.23 13.97 3.02
C VAL A 61 9.05 13.43 2.21
N VAL A 62 9.31 13.17 0.93
CA VAL A 62 8.41 12.43 0.04
C VAL A 62 8.99 11.05 -0.23
N TYR A 63 8.24 10.01 0.13
CA TYR A 63 8.58 8.63 -0.18
C TYR A 63 7.79 8.15 -1.41
N ILE A 64 8.51 7.72 -2.44
CA ILE A 64 7.94 7.25 -3.70
C ILE A 64 8.24 5.75 -3.85
N GLY A 65 7.22 4.93 -4.11
CA GLY A 65 7.39 3.48 -4.26
C GLY A 65 6.27 2.83 -5.07
N ASP A 66 6.47 1.59 -5.46
CA ASP A 66 5.55 0.75 -6.25
C ASP A 66 4.68 -0.19 -5.39
N HIS A 67 5.13 -0.47 -4.16
CA HIS A 67 4.43 -1.35 -3.23
C HIS A 67 3.56 -0.55 -2.23
N ILE A 68 2.28 -0.34 -2.60
CA ILE A 68 1.33 0.50 -1.85
C ILE A 68 1.23 0.09 -0.37
N PHE A 69 1.01 -1.20 -0.11
CA PHE A 69 0.65 -1.67 1.23
C PHE A 69 1.85 -1.88 2.17
N SER A 70 3.00 -2.29 1.64
CA SER A 70 4.18 -2.58 2.48
C SER A 70 5.03 -1.35 2.78
N ASP A 71 5.04 -0.37 1.87
CA ASP A 71 6.01 0.72 1.93
C ASP A 71 5.38 2.08 2.24
N LEU A 72 4.19 2.40 1.71
CA LEU A 72 3.59 3.73 1.87
C LEU A 72 2.94 3.90 3.25
N LEU A 73 2.30 2.86 3.78
CA LEU A 73 1.56 2.96 5.04
C LEU A 73 2.48 3.25 6.23
N ASP A 74 3.61 2.55 6.32
CA ASP A 74 4.56 2.73 7.42
C ASP A 74 5.32 4.06 7.34
N ALA A 75 5.61 4.58 6.13
CA ALA A 75 6.25 5.89 5.95
C ALA A 75 5.36 7.05 6.44
N ASN A 76 4.06 7.01 6.08
CA ASN A 76 3.11 8.03 6.49
C ASN A 76 2.78 7.93 7.99
N LEU A 77 2.38 6.75 8.48
CA LEU A 77 1.91 6.59 9.86
C LEU A 77 2.99 6.85 10.91
N ARG A 78 4.25 6.49 10.63
CA ARG A 78 5.33 6.54 11.64
C ARG A 78 6.13 7.84 11.59
N HIS A 79 6.31 8.41 10.40
CA HIS A 79 7.20 9.54 10.20
C HIS A 79 6.49 10.78 9.64
N GLY A 80 5.20 10.67 9.31
CA GLY A 80 4.44 11.76 8.72
C GLY A 80 4.92 12.13 7.31
N TRP A 81 5.60 11.22 6.63
CA TRP A 81 6.12 11.48 5.28
C TRP A 81 4.98 11.54 4.28
N LEU A 82 5.14 12.43 3.29
CA LEU A 82 4.30 12.40 2.11
C LEU A 82 4.63 11.14 1.32
N THR A 83 3.61 10.47 0.78
CA THR A 83 3.78 9.22 0.05
C THR A 83 3.21 9.32 -1.34
N ALA A 84 3.90 8.75 -2.33
CA ALA A 84 3.41 8.64 -3.71
C ALA A 84 3.62 7.22 -4.22
N GLY A 85 2.54 6.64 -4.77
CA GLY A 85 2.56 5.33 -5.41
C GLY A 85 2.84 5.44 -6.90
N VAL A 86 3.76 4.63 -7.42
CA VAL A 86 3.97 4.45 -8.87
C VAL A 86 3.29 3.15 -9.26
N ILE A 87 2.15 3.24 -9.95
CA ILE A 87 1.37 2.09 -10.42
C ILE A 87 1.36 2.12 -11.94
N ARG A 88 2.07 1.20 -12.58
CA ARG A 88 2.23 1.20 -14.04
C ARG A 88 0.99 0.66 -14.73
N GLU A 89 0.28 -0.23 -14.05
CA GLU A 89 -0.92 -0.90 -14.52
C GLU A 89 -2.09 0.08 -14.71
N VAL A 90 -2.10 1.21 -13.97
CA VAL A 90 -3.13 2.25 -14.06
C VAL A 90 -3.21 2.85 -15.45
N GLU A 91 -2.09 3.02 -16.16
CA GLU A 91 -2.10 3.57 -17.52
C GLU A 91 -2.92 2.68 -18.46
N SER A 92 -2.59 1.39 -18.51
CA SER A 92 -3.34 0.41 -19.31
C SER A 92 -4.79 0.25 -18.87
N GLU A 93 -5.06 0.36 -17.57
CA GLU A 93 -6.40 0.24 -17.03
C GLU A 93 -7.26 1.42 -17.49
N VAL A 94 -6.73 2.65 -17.42
CA VAL A 94 -7.42 3.85 -17.89
C VAL A 94 -7.72 3.76 -19.39
N GLU A 95 -6.78 3.25 -20.20
CA GLU A 95 -7.01 3.04 -21.64
C GLU A 95 -8.18 2.08 -21.90
N VAL A 96 -8.20 0.93 -21.21
CA VAL A 96 -9.28 -0.07 -21.36
C VAL A 96 -10.61 0.47 -20.85
N GLN A 97 -10.63 1.16 -19.70
CA GLN A 97 -11.85 1.72 -19.12
C GLN A 97 -12.48 2.81 -20.01
N ASN A 98 -11.67 3.51 -20.79
CA ASN A 98 -12.15 4.53 -21.73
C ASN A 98 -12.76 3.95 -23.02
N THR A 99 -12.73 2.63 -23.22
CA THR A 99 -13.36 2.01 -24.40
C THR A 99 -14.89 1.94 -24.27
N GLU A 100 -15.60 2.16 -25.37
CA GLU A 100 -17.08 2.10 -25.38
C GLU A 100 -17.62 0.72 -24.97
N CYS A 101 -16.91 -0.35 -25.33
CA CYS A 101 -17.27 -1.72 -24.96
C CYS A 101 -17.24 -1.91 -23.44
N TYR A 102 -16.18 -1.43 -22.78
CA TYR A 102 -16.04 -1.52 -21.34
C TYR A 102 -17.13 -0.69 -20.63
N GLN A 103 -17.34 0.55 -21.05
CA GLN A 103 -18.36 1.44 -20.47
C GLN A 103 -19.77 0.86 -20.61
N SER A 104 -20.11 0.33 -21.78
CA SER A 104 -21.41 -0.30 -22.03
C SER A 104 -21.63 -1.53 -21.15
N THR A 105 -20.58 -2.35 -20.99
CA THR A 105 -20.62 -3.55 -20.14
C THR A 105 -20.77 -3.17 -18.66
N LEU A 106 -20.05 -2.16 -18.20
CA LEU A 106 -20.12 -1.66 -16.83
C LEU A 106 -21.53 -1.13 -16.51
N LEU A 107 -22.09 -0.29 -17.37
CA LEU A 107 -23.46 0.24 -17.21
C LEU A 107 -24.50 -0.88 -17.14
N TYR A 108 -24.35 -1.92 -17.96
CA TYR A 108 -25.24 -3.08 -17.91
C TYR A 108 -25.12 -3.83 -16.58
N ALA A 109 -23.88 -4.06 -16.10
CA ALA A 109 -23.63 -4.70 -14.82
C ALA A 109 -24.20 -3.89 -13.64
N GLU A 110 -24.00 -2.57 -13.63
CA GLU A 110 -24.58 -1.65 -12.64
C GLU A 110 -26.11 -1.70 -12.66
N ARG A 111 -26.72 -1.76 -13.85
CA ARG A 111 -28.18 -1.86 -13.99
C ARG A 111 -28.70 -3.17 -13.41
N LEU A 112 -28.02 -4.29 -13.66
CA LEU A 112 -28.39 -5.58 -13.06
C LEU A 112 -28.22 -5.56 -11.54
N GLN A 113 -27.11 -5.01 -11.03
CA GLN A 113 -26.90 -4.84 -9.59
C GLN A 113 -27.98 -3.96 -8.97
N HIS A 114 -28.39 -2.89 -9.64
CA HIS A 114 -29.48 -2.04 -9.19
C HIS A 114 -30.80 -2.82 -9.14
N LEU A 115 -31.15 -3.57 -10.19
CA LEU A 115 -32.39 -4.36 -10.23
C LEU A 115 -32.43 -5.48 -9.18
N ILE A 116 -31.30 -6.13 -8.91
CA ILE A 116 -31.17 -7.18 -7.88
C ILE A 116 -31.14 -6.57 -6.47
N GLY A 117 -30.46 -5.43 -6.32
CA GLY A 117 -30.26 -4.71 -5.07
C GLY A 117 -31.44 -3.83 -4.67
N GLN A 118 -32.35 -3.53 -5.61
CA GLN A 118 -33.68 -3.08 -5.24
C GLN A 118 -34.23 -4.12 -4.28
N PRO A 119 -34.65 -3.74 -3.07
CA PRO A 119 -35.30 -4.69 -2.21
C PRO A 119 -36.49 -5.24 -3.02
N GLN A 120 -36.58 -6.57 -3.07
CA GLN A 120 -37.76 -7.30 -3.54
C GLN A 120 -38.92 -6.95 -2.59
N LEU A 121 -39.35 -5.67 -2.57
CA LEU A 121 -40.29 -5.08 -1.62
C LEU A 121 -41.72 -5.53 -1.88
N HIS A 122 -41.94 -6.27 -2.94
CA HIS A 122 -43.13 -7.09 -3.10
C HIS A 122 -42.80 -8.56 -2.87
N TYR A 123 -42.20 -8.86 -1.72
CA TYR A 123 -42.51 -10.11 -1.07
C TYR A 123 -43.92 -9.93 -0.52
N ASN A 124 -44.89 -10.24 -1.38
CA ASN A 124 -46.33 -10.32 -1.09
C ASN A 124 -46.54 -10.91 0.31
N ASP A 125 -47.61 -10.52 0.99
CA ASP A 125 -47.98 -11.00 2.34
C ASP A 125 -47.95 -12.54 2.50
N GLU A 126 -47.94 -13.31 1.41
CA GLU A 126 -47.73 -14.77 1.39
C GLU A 126 -46.31 -15.23 1.72
N GLY A 127 -45.31 -14.39 1.48
CA GLY A 127 -43.91 -14.74 1.70
C GLY A 127 -43.51 -14.73 3.19
N ARG A 128 -44.22 -13.99 4.03
CA ARG A 128 -43.94 -13.91 5.49
C ARG A 128 -44.00 -15.29 6.16
N LEU A 129 -44.71 -16.26 5.56
CA LEU A 129 -44.83 -17.65 6.02
C LEU A 129 -43.63 -18.56 5.67
N LEU A 130 -42.74 -18.14 4.77
CA LEU A 130 -41.61 -18.96 4.31
C LEU A 130 -40.26 -18.60 4.98
N LYS A 131 -40.18 -17.46 5.68
CA LYS A 131 -38.98 -17.06 6.44
C LYS A 131 -38.49 -18.10 7.49
N PRO A 132 -39.35 -18.89 8.16
CA PRO A 132 -38.88 -19.92 9.09
C PRO A 132 -38.24 -21.12 8.39
N GLN A 133 -38.64 -21.45 7.16
CA GLN A 133 -38.21 -22.69 6.48
C GLN A 133 -36.81 -22.56 5.86
N ILE A 134 -36.44 -21.37 5.37
CA ILE A 134 -35.12 -21.12 4.77
C ILE A 134 -34.00 -21.08 5.84
N LYS A 135 -34.33 -20.73 7.09
CA LYS A 135 -33.36 -20.77 8.21
C LYS A 135 -32.99 -22.21 8.63
N VAL A 136 -33.86 -23.19 8.40
CA VAL A 136 -33.58 -24.59 8.75
C VAL A 136 -32.63 -25.25 7.73
N ALA A 137 -32.72 -24.88 6.46
CA ALA A 137 -31.86 -25.42 5.39
C ALA A 137 -30.42 -24.83 5.37
N ARG A 138 -30.14 -23.80 6.17
CA ARG A 138 -28.82 -23.15 6.28
C ARG A 138 -28.02 -23.54 7.53
N LYS A 139 -28.38 -24.64 8.21
CA LYS A 139 -27.45 -25.23 9.19
C LYS A 139 -26.40 -26.04 8.42
N PRO A 140 -25.10 -25.75 8.58
CA PRO A 140 -24.06 -26.58 7.99
C PRO A 140 -24.15 -27.98 8.59
N ALA A 141 -24.04 -29.01 7.74
CA ALA A 141 -23.81 -30.37 8.18
C ALA A 141 -22.53 -30.39 9.04
N ARG A 142 -22.63 -30.97 10.24
CA ARG A 142 -21.51 -31.20 11.14
C ARG A 142 -20.50 -32.16 10.52
#